data_AF-A0A1W9HMR3-F1
#
_entry.id   AF-A0A1W9HMR3-F1
#
_cell.length_a   1.000
_cell.length_b   1.000
_cell.length_c   1.000
_cell.angle_alpha   90.00
_cell.angle_beta   90.00
_cell.angle_gamma   90.00
#
_symmetry.space_group_name_H-M   'P 1'
#
loop_
_entity.id
_entity.type
_entity.pdbx_description
1 polymer ?
#
loop_
_entity_poly.entity_id
_entity_poly.type
_entity_poly.pdbx_seq_one_letter_code
_entity_poly.pdbx_strand_id
1 'polypeptide(L)'
;MSDFWRNWLTIWCVAVILFGATLLAGGIPATAGPVMMLLDQLNGAAPLEVTPPLYFANGVLGGVTVGWGVGTLGAMRVAADMGAAGARLWRWTAAGVVAWFATDSTLSVTTGFGLNTVPNVVFLITFFVPMLATGALKQ
;
A
#
# COMPACT_ATOMS: atom_id res chain seq x y z
N MET A 1 -6.36 7.99 20.80
CA MET A 1 -6.24 8.60 19.44
C MET A 1 -7.53 9.35 19.16
N SER A 2 -7.49 10.56 18.60
CA SER A 2 -8.72 11.29 18.23
C SER A 2 -9.40 10.64 17.03
N ASP A 3 -10.70 10.91 16.85
CA ASP A 3 -11.48 10.36 15.73
C ASP A 3 -10.93 10.80 14.37
N PHE A 4 -10.38 12.01 14.29
CA PHE A 4 -9.73 12.52 13.07
C PHE A 4 -8.60 11.59 12.60
N TRP A 5 -7.64 11.28 13.47
CA TRP A 5 -6.50 10.43 13.11
C TRP A 5 -6.90 8.96 12.89
N ARG A 6 -7.90 8.48 13.63
CA ARG A 6 -8.47 7.14 13.43
C ARG A 6 -9.14 7.03 12.05
N ASN A 7 -9.91 8.04 11.65
CA ASN A 7 -10.56 8.09 10.34
C ASN A 7 -9.54 8.24 9.21
N TRP A 8 -8.50 9.07 9.41
CA TRP A 8 -7.39 9.19 8.46
C TRP A 8 -6.72 7.84 8.15
N LEU A 9 -6.32 7.10 9.19
CA LEU A 9 -5.70 5.78 9.03
C LEU A 9 -6.66 4.75 8.43
N THR A 10 -7.96 4.89 8.72
CA THR A 10 -9.00 4.06 8.09
C THR A 10 -9.08 4.34 6.59
N ILE A 11 -9.13 5.61 6.18
CA ILE A 11 -9.15 6.03 4.77
C ILE A 11 -7.89 5.54 4.06
N TRP A 12 -6.72 5.67 4.70
CA TRP A 12 -5.46 5.16 4.17
C TRP A 12 -5.53 3.66 3.88
N CYS A 13 -6.08 2.84 4.78
CA CYS A 13 -6.26 1.41 4.52
C CYS A 13 -7.28 1.12 3.44
N VAL A 14 -8.40 1.86 3.43
CA VAL A 14 -9.42 1.71 2.39
C VAL A 14 -8.82 2.02 1.02
N ALA A 15 -7.95 3.03 0.92
CA ALA A 15 -7.23 3.32 -0.31
C ALA A 15 -6.34 2.15 -0.77
N VAL A 16 -5.62 1.49 0.15
CA VAL A 16 -4.86 0.25 -0.17
C VAL A 16 -5.77 -0.84 -0.70
N ILE A 17 -6.88 -1.08 0.00
CA ILE A 17 -7.83 -2.14 -0.35
C ILE A 17 -8.42 -1.88 -1.75
N LEU A 18 -8.82 -0.64 -2.03
CA LEU A 18 -9.35 -0.25 -3.33
C LEU A 18 -8.29 -0.32 -4.43
N PHE A 19 -7.04 0.05 -4.13
CA PHE A 19 -5.93 -0.11 -5.07
C PHE A 19 -5.67 -1.59 -5.37
N GLY A 20 -5.65 -2.45 -4.34
CA GLY A 20 -5.55 -3.90 -4.51
C GLY A 20 -6.71 -4.48 -5.32
N ALA A 21 -7.94 -4.04 -5.09
CA ALA A 21 -9.09 -4.45 -5.89
C ALA A 21 -8.95 -4.01 -7.37
N THR A 22 -8.37 -2.84 -7.60
CA THR A 22 -8.05 -2.35 -8.95
C THR A 22 -7.01 -3.23 -9.64
N LEU A 23 -5.92 -3.58 -8.94
CA LEU A 23 -4.91 -4.54 -9.44
C LEU A 23 -5.51 -5.92 -9.70
N LEU A 24 -6.42 -6.38 -8.83
CA LEU A 24 -7.10 -7.66 -8.98
C LEU A 24 -7.95 -7.68 -10.26
N ALA A 25 -8.70 -6.60 -10.53
CA ALA A 25 -9.39 -6.40 -11.80
C ALA A 25 -8.42 -6.31 -13.00
N GLY A 26 -7.21 -5.81 -12.75
CA GLY A 26 -6.05 -5.86 -13.66
C GLY A 26 -5.62 -7.25 -14.08
N GLY A 27 -6.02 -8.30 -13.36
CA GLY A 27 -5.76 -9.68 -13.73
C GLY A 27 -6.76 -10.29 -14.70
N ILE A 28 -7.82 -9.56 -15.07
CA ILE A 28 -8.81 -9.98 -16.05
C ILE A 28 -8.67 -9.07 -17.29
N PRO A 29 -8.39 -9.62 -18.49
CA PRO A 29 -8.16 -8.81 -19.69
C PRO A 29 -9.26 -7.78 -19.98
N ALA A 30 -10.52 -8.14 -19.75
CA ALA A 30 -11.67 -7.26 -19.99
C ALA A 30 -11.73 -6.01 -19.08
N THR A 31 -11.07 -6.04 -17.92
CA THR A 31 -11.10 -4.95 -16.92
C THR A 31 -9.73 -4.36 -16.64
N ALA A 32 -8.70 -4.77 -17.38
CA ALA A 32 -7.32 -4.40 -17.08
C ALA A 32 -6.92 -2.99 -17.49
N GLY A 33 -7.72 -2.30 -18.30
CA GLY A 33 -7.42 -0.98 -18.86
C GLY A 33 -6.83 0.03 -17.86
N PRO A 34 -7.46 0.26 -16.68
CA PRO A 34 -6.93 1.20 -15.70
C PRO A 34 -5.53 0.83 -15.17
N VAL A 35 -5.27 -0.45 -14.93
CA VAL A 35 -3.96 -0.93 -14.44
C VAL A 35 -2.91 -0.81 -15.53
N MET A 36 -3.24 -1.13 -16.78
CA MET A 36 -2.32 -0.98 -17.90
C MET A 36 -1.96 0.49 -18.15
N MET A 37 -2.94 1.39 -18.06
CA MET A 37 -2.68 2.84 -18.15
C MET A 37 -1.75 3.31 -17.04
N LEU A 38 -1.94 2.83 -15.81
CA LEU A 38 -1.03 3.13 -14.70
C LEU A 38 0.39 2.62 -14.98
N LEU A 39 0.55 1.35 -15.36
CA LEU A 39 1.85 0.76 -15.63
C LEU A 39 2.61 1.48 -16.76
N ASP A 40 1.90 1.91 -17.80
CA ASP A 40 2.46 2.70 -18.90
C ASP A 40 2.97 4.07 -18.43
N GLN A 41 2.26 4.71 -17.50
CA GLN A 41 2.65 6.01 -16.92
C GLN A 41 3.82 5.94 -15.93
N LEU A 42 4.14 4.75 -15.39
CA LEU A 42 5.25 4.58 -14.43
C LEU A 42 6.64 4.59 -15.08
N ASN A 43 6.72 4.90 -16.38
CA ASN A 43 7.94 5.19 -17.15
C ASN A 43 8.95 4.04 -17.14
N GLY A 44 8.50 2.83 -17.49
CA GLY A 44 9.38 1.68 -17.69
C GLY A 44 10.45 1.93 -18.78
N ALA A 45 11.56 1.20 -18.72
CA ALA A 45 12.68 1.35 -19.67
C ALA A 45 12.35 0.93 -21.10
N ALA A 46 11.25 0.19 -21.28
CA ALA A 46 10.74 -0.28 -22.55
C ALA A 46 9.21 -0.07 -22.61
N PRO A 47 8.61 -0.07 -23.82
CA PRO A 47 7.16 -0.03 -23.96
C PRO A 47 6.47 -1.13 -23.14
N LEU A 48 5.29 -0.85 -22.60
CA LEU A 48 4.54 -1.83 -21.82
C LEU A 48 4.15 -3.04 -22.68
N GLU A 49 4.65 -4.22 -22.30
CA GLU A 49 4.27 -5.49 -22.93
C GLU A 49 3.17 -6.19 -22.13
N VAL A 50 1.99 -6.31 -22.73
CA VAL A 50 0.84 -6.95 -22.08
C VAL A 50 0.80 -8.44 -22.43
N THR A 51 1.22 -9.27 -21.48
CA THR A 51 1.34 -10.73 -21.65
C THR A 51 0.47 -11.48 -20.65
N PRO A 52 0.12 -12.77 -20.90
CA PRO A 52 -0.64 -13.58 -19.93
C PRO A 52 -0.03 -13.61 -18.51
N PRO A 53 1.31 -13.71 -18.33
CA PRO A 53 1.92 -13.59 -17.01
C PRO A 53 1.69 -12.24 -16.31
N LEU A 54 1.60 -11.13 -17.04
CA LEU A 54 1.33 -9.82 -16.45
C LEU A 54 -0.07 -9.76 -15.84
N TYR A 55 -1.08 -10.30 -16.53
CA TYR A 55 -2.44 -10.42 -15.98
C TYR A 55 -2.43 -11.28 -14.70
N PHE A 56 -1.82 -12.47 -14.76
CA PHE A 56 -1.72 -13.33 -13.59
C PHE A 56 -1.03 -12.63 -12.40
N ALA A 57 0.10 -11.97 -12.65
CA ALA A 57 0.84 -11.22 -11.64
C ALA A 57 -0.01 -10.10 -11.02
N ASN A 58 -0.72 -9.31 -11.83
CA ASN A 58 -1.63 -8.27 -11.34
C ASN A 58 -2.75 -8.85 -10.47
N GLY A 59 -3.35 -9.96 -10.87
CA GLY A 59 -4.37 -10.66 -10.08
C GLY A 59 -3.85 -11.09 -8.70
N VAL A 60 -2.67 -11.70 -8.66
CA VAL A 60 -2.02 -12.13 -7.41
C VAL A 60 -1.66 -10.93 -6.53
N LEU A 61 -1.01 -9.91 -7.11
CA LEU A 61 -0.63 -8.69 -6.38
C LEU A 61 -1.86 -7.98 -5.82
N GLY A 62 -2.95 -7.88 -6.60
CA GLY A 62 -4.20 -7.32 -6.12
C GLY A 62 -4.78 -8.07 -4.93
N GLY A 63 -4.82 -9.40 -4.98
CA GLY A 63 -5.27 -10.23 -3.87
C GLY A 63 -4.43 -10.03 -2.60
N VAL A 64 -3.09 -10.01 -2.75
CA VAL A 64 -2.15 -9.75 -1.65
C VAL A 64 -2.36 -8.35 -1.07
N THR A 65 -2.49 -7.33 -1.91
CA THR A 65 -2.68 -5.94 -1.47
C THR A 65 -4.02 -5.74 -0.75
N VAL A 66 -5.11 -6.38 -1.22
CA VAL A 66 -6.40 -6.38 -0.49
C VAL A 66 -6.25 -7.02 0.88
N GLY A 67 -5.66 -8.21 0.95
CA GLY A 67 -5.43 -8.92 2.22
C GLY A 67 -4.57 -8.12 3.19
N TRP A 68 -3.49 -7.52 2.68
CA TRP A 68 -2.60 -6.66 3.46
C TRP A 68 -3.31 -5.40 3.97
N GLY A 69 -4.11 -4.74 3.15
CA GLY A 69 -4.90 -3.57 3.56
C GLY A 69 -5.93 -3.90 4.64
N VAL A 70 -6.66 -5.01 4.51
CA VAL A 70 -7.61 -5.48 5.54
C VAL A 70 -6.89 -5.85 6.84
N GLY A 71 -5.79 -6.61 6.75
CA GLY A 71 -4.98 -7.00 7.90
C GLY A 71 -4.41 -5.80 8.65
N THR A 72 -3.89 -4.81 7.90
CA THR A 72 -3.35 -3.57 8.46
C THR A 72 -4.46 -2.75 9.14
N LEU A 73 -5.63 -2.62 8.52
CA LEU A 73 -6.78 -1.94 9.14
C LEU A 73 -7.18 -2.60 10.47
N GLY A 74 -7.27 -3.93 10.49
CA GLY A 74 -7.57 -4.69 11.70
C GLY A 74 -6.52 -4.47 12.79
N ALA A 75 -5.23 -4.62 12.44
CA ALA A 75 -4.12 -4.41 13.36
C ALA A 75 -4.13 -3.01 13.98
N MET A 76 -4.39 -1.97 13.18
CA MET A 76 -4.44 -0.59 13.66
C MET A 76 -5.64 -0.31 14.55
N ARG A 77 -6.81 -0.88 14.24
CA ARG A 77 -8.00 -0.76 15.11
C ARG A 77 -7.74 -1.42 16.46
N VAL A 78 -7.23 -2.64 16.47
CA VAL A 78 -6.86 -3.36 17.70
C VAL A 78 -5.82 -2.57 18.49
N ALA A 79 -4.75 -2.09 17.83
CA ALA A 79 -3.71 -1.30 18.48
C ALA A 79 -4.25 0.01 19.08
N ALA A 80 -5.20 0.67 18.41
CA ALA A 80 -5.82 1.88 18.91
C ALA A 80 -6.72 1.61 20.14
N ASP A 81 -7.45 0.50 20.13
CA ASP A 81 -8.38 0.13 21.20
C ASP A 81 -7.64 -0.37 22.46
N MET A 82 -6.44 -0.94 22.29
CA MET A 82 -5.54 -1.34 23.40
C MET A 82 -4.84 -0.16 24.09
N GLY A 83 -4.93 1.07 23.56
CA GLY A 83 -4.21 2.22 24.08
C GLY A 83 -2.70 1.97 24.15
N ALA A 84 -2.08 2.24 25.31
CA ALA A 84 -0.63 2.08 25.48
C ALA A 84 -0.14 0.63 25.28
N ALA A 85 -0.95 -0.37 25.65
CA ALA A 85 -0.60 -1.77 25.44
C ALA A 85 -0.49 -2.14 23.94
N GLY A 86 -1.09 -1.34 23.05
CA GLY A 86 -1.06 -1.54 21.60
C GLY A 86 0.24 -1.08 20.92
N ALA A 87 1.16 -0.45 21.63
CA ALA A 87 2.33 0.17 21.01
C ALA A 87 3.25 -0.81 20.26
N ARG A 88 3.40 -2.04 20.76
CA ARG A 88 4.17 -3.07 20.06
C ARG A 88 3.55 -3.41 18.70
N LEU A 89 2.22 -3.43 18.63
CA LEU A 89 1.50 -3.69 17.38
C LEU A 89 1.70 -2.52 16.40
N TRP A 90 1.63 -1.27 16.87
CA TRP A 90 1.97 -0.09 16.06
C TRP A 90 3.38 -0.15 15.45
N ARG A 91 4.37 -0.52 16.26
CA ARG A 91 5.77 -0.61 15.80
C ARG A 91 5.96 -1.68 14.73
N TRP A 92 5.33 -2.84 14.88
CA TRP A 92 5.40 -3.91 13.87
C TRP A 92 4.64 -3.56 12.59
N THR A 93 3.48 -2.93 12.70
CA THR A 93 2.76 -2.42 11.53
C THR A 93 3.60 -1.39 10.78
N ALA A 94 4.22 -0.44 11.49
CA ALA A 94 5.12 0.54 10.89
C ALA A 94 6.35 -0.11 10.25
N ALA A 95 6.97 -1.09 10.91
CA ALA A 95 8.08 -1.85 10.34
C ALA A 95 7.67 -2.57 9.05
N GLY A 96 6.46 -3.14 8.99
CA GLY A 96 5.91 -3.74 7.78
C GLY A 96 5.73 -2.75 6.63
N VAL A 97 5.18 -1.55 6.92
CA VAL A 97 5.02 -0.48 5.91
C VAL A 97 6.39 0.01 5.41
N VAL A 98 7.37 0.17 6.30
CA VAL A 98 8.73 0.57 5.91
C VAL A 98 9.42 -0.52 5.08
N ALA A 99 9.27 -1.79 5.46
CA ALA A 99 9.83 -2.91 4.72
C ALA A 99 9.25 -2.96 3.30
N TRP A 100 7.92 -2.86 3.16
CA TRP A 100 7.25 -2.76 1.87
C TRP A 100 7.78 -1.59 1.04
N PHE A 101 7.84 -0.38 1.62
CA PHE A 101 8.33 0.81 0.92
C PHE A 101 9.76 0.63 0.40
N ALA A 102 10.64 0.10 1.23
CA ALA A 102 12.04 -0.12 0.88
C ALA A 102 12.18 -1.15 -0.24
N THR A 103 11.50 -2.29 -0.13
CA THR A 103 11.59 -3.35 -1.15
C THR A 103 10.95 -2.93 -2.48
N ASP A 104 9.76 -2.32 -2.43
CA ASP A 104 9.00 -1.94 -3.62
C ASP A 104 9.68 -0.80 -4.37
N SER A 105 10.16 0.21 -3.65
CA SER A 105 10.85 1.35 -4.26
C SER A 105 12.22 0.96 -4.82
N THR A 106 12.95 0.06 -4.15
CA THR A 106 14.22 -0.46 -4.67
C THR A 106 14.00 -1.23 -5.98
N LEU A 107 13.01 -2.12 -6.02
CA LEU A 107 12.66 -2.84 -7.24
C LEU A 107 12.21 -1.88 -8.35
N SER A 108 11.36 -0.91 -8.02
CA SER A 108 10.89 0.10 -8.99
C SER A 108 12.04 0.84 -9.67
N VAL A 109 13.01 1.33 -8.88
CA VAL A 109 14.17 2.04 -9.45
C VAL A 109 15.06 1.10 -10.26
N THR A 110 15.38 -0.08 -9.74
CA THR A 110 16.32 -1.02 -10.38
C THR A 110 15.76 -1.67 -11.65
N THR A 111 14.43 -1.72 -11.81
CA THR A 111 13.75 -2.26 -12.99
C THR A 111 13.30 -1.19 -13.99
N GLY A 112 13.60 0.08 -13.72
CA GLY A 112 13.30 1.20 -14.62
C GLY A 112 11.96 1.90 -14.36
N PHE A 113 11.13 1.44 -13.43
CA PHE A 113 9.85 2.05 -13.03
C PHE A 113 10.01 3.09 -11.92
N GLY A 114 11.06 3.92 -11.97
CA GLY A 114 11.44 4.83 -10.89
C GLY A 114 10.36 5.85 -10.49
N LEU A 115 9.45 6.22 -11.40
CA LEU A 115 8.32 7.12 -11.07
C LEU A 115 7.38 6.52 -10.02
N ASN A 116 7.35 5.20 -9.86
CA ASN A 116 6.55 4.54 -8.82
C ASN A 116 7.00 4.91 -7.39
N THR A 117 8.24 5.38 -7.21
CA THR A 117 8.70 5.85 -5.90
C THR A 117 7.96 7.10 -5.43
N VAL A 118 7.42 7.91 -6.33
CA VAL A 118 6.67 9.14 -5.98
C VAL A 118 5.39 8.82 -5.21
N PRO A 119 4.44 8.01 -5.73
CA PRO A 119 3.27 7.62 -4.96
C PRO A 119 3.66 6.84 -3.70
N ASN A 120 4.71 6.01 -3.73
CA ASN A 120 5.19 5.30 -2.54
C ASN A 120 5.63 6.24 -1.42
N VAL A 121 6.35 7.32 -1.73
CA VAL A 121 6.76 8.34 -0.73
C VAL A 121 5.54 9.06 -0.17
N VAL A 122 4.59 9.47 -1.02
CA VAL A 122 3.33 10.10 -0.56
C VAL A 122 2.58 9.14 0.37
N PHE A 123 2.51 7.87 -0.01
CA PHE A 123 1.83 6.84 0.77
C PHE A 123 2.49 6.59 2.13
N LEU A 124 3.83 6.57 2.17
CA LEU A 124 4.61 6.46 3.40
C LEU A 124 4.39 7.68 4.31
N ILE A 125 4.46 8.89 3.77
CA ILE A 125 4.27 10.13 4.55
C ILE A 125 2.87 10.17 5.14
N THR A 126 1.84 9.89 4.34
CA THR A 126 0.45 9.89 4.80
C THR A 126 0.17 8.82 5.86
N PHE A 127 0.95 7.75 5.91
CA PHE A 127 0.93 6.79 7.01
C PHE A 127 1.64 7.30 8.28
N PHE A 128 2.83 7.88 8.16
CA PHE A 128 3.63 8.27 9.33
C PHE A 128 3.18 9.56 10.02
N VAL A 129 2.62 10.52 9.27
CA VAL A 129 2.07 11.77 9.84
C VAL A 129 1.10 11.52 11.02
N PRO A 130 0.03 10.71 10.88
CA PRO A 130 -0.87 10.41 12.01
C PRO A 130 -0.14 9.68 13.14
N MET A 131 0.76 8.74 12.84
CA MET A 131 1.48 7.99 13.88
C MET A 131 2.36 8.87 14.76
N LEU A 132 3.04 9.83 14.14
CA LEU A 132 3.87 10.81 14.85
C LEU A 132 3.02 11.81 15.63
N ALA A 133 1.94 12.31 15.00
CA ALA A 133 1.04 13.28 15.63
C ALA A 133 0.31 12.71 16.86
N THR A 134 0.01 11.40 16.88
CA THR A 134 -0.68 10.75 18.00
C THR A 134 0.26 10.11 19.01
N GLY A 135 1.58 10.10 18.73
CA GLY A 135 2.57 9.40 19.55
C GLY A 135 2.39 7.88 19.56
N ALA A 136 1.73 7.28 18.55
CA ALA A 136 1.40 5.85 18.53
C ALA A 136 2.63 4.93 18.64
N LEU A 137 3.80 5.43 18.25
CA LEU A 137 5.08 4.72 18.33
C LEU A 137 5.77 4.81 19.71
N LYS A 138 5.40 5.80 20.54
CA LYS A 138 6.07 6.12 21.81
C LYS A 138 5.37 5.53 23.03
N GLN A 139 4.13 5.08 22.88
CA GLN A 139 3.34 4.50 23.95
C GLN A 139 3.87 3.12 24.36
#